data_AF-A0A2V2V9D4-F1
#
_entry.id   AF-A0A2V2V9D4-F1
#
_cell.length_a   1.000
_cell.length_b   1.000
_cell.length_c   1.000
_cell.angle_alpha   90.00
_cell.angle_beta   90.00
_cell.angle_gamma   90.00
#
_symmetry.space_group_name_H-M   'P 1'
#
loop_
_entity.id
_entity.type
_entity.pdbx_description
1 polymer ?
#
loop_
_entity_poly.entity_id
_entity_poly.type
_entity_poly.pdbx_seq_one_letter_code
_entity_poly.pdbx_strand_id
1 'polypeptide(L)'
;MPVRVFVTLPPADGPAVMEDVLAQQVMQEFMAMRHAGSSVELLCSVSSARLQQKIAERYPPAYNRLLLERRWRGKWHCFAEEIVGIRCFLDTLRDCAGAKDLEIHVAFSELRCCLQGENHCAVRLTDGSVGALLREHLLQKDALH
;
A
#
# COMPACT_ATOMS: atom_id res chain seq x y z
N MET A 1 25.77 24.51 -12.22
CA MET A 1 26.27 23.15 -11.95
C MET A 1 25.19 22.15 -12.34
N PRO A 2 25.47 21.08 -13.10
CA PRO A 2 24.44 20.11 -13.44
C PRO A 2 24.06 19.31 -12.18
N VAL A 3 22.76 19.27 -11.88
CA VAL A 3 22.19 18.49 -10.78
C VAL A 3 22.46 17.01 -11.07
N ARG A 4 23.32 16.39 -10.27
CA ARG A 4 23.55 14.95 -10.32
C ARG A 4 22.41 14.27 -9.58
N VAL A 5 21.42 13.79 -10.32
CA VAL A 5 20.36 12.95 -9.78
C VAL A 5 20.94 11.54 -9.60
N PHE A 6 21.13 11.13 -8.34
CA PHE A 6 21.44 9.74 -8.03
C PHE A 6 20.16 8.92 -8.19
N VAL A 7 19.97 8.36 -9.39
CA VAL A 7 18.94 7.36 -9.62
C VAL A 7 19.44 6.07 -8.97
N THR A 8 18.82 5.69 -7.86
CA THR A 8 19.04 4.35 -7.29
C THR A 8 18.42 3.38 -8.28
N LEU A 9 19.28 2.68 -9.04
CA LEU A 9 18.79 1.66 -9.96
C LEU A 9 18.12 0.56 -9.13
N PRO A 10 16.95 0.05 -9.57
CA PRO A 10 16.34 -1.12 -8.94
C PRO A 10 17.40 -2.23 -8.89
N PRO A 11 17.46 -3.02 -7.79
CA PRO A 11 18.36 -4.17 -7.76
C PRO A 11 18.10 -5.00 -9.02
N ALA A 12 19.14 -5.26 -9.80
CA ALA A 12 19.02 -6.17 -10.93
C ALA A 12 18.51 -7.49 -10.35
N ASP A 13 17.33 -7.92 -10.77
CA ASP A 13 16.73 -9.16 -10.29
C ASP A 13 17.81 -10.25 -10.40
N GLY A 14 18.25 -10.75 -9.24
CA GLY A 14 19.13 -11.90 -9.16
C GLY A 14 18.49 -13.10 -9.86
N PRO A 15 19.23 -14.21 -10.04
CA PRO A 15 18.75 -15.37 -10.79
C PRO A 15 17.37 -15.80 -10.31
N ALA A 16 16.39 -15.71 -11.23
CA ALA A 16 14.99 -16.11 -11.10
C ALA A 16 14.34 -15.84 -9.73
N VAL A 17 13.99 -14.57 -9.46
CA VAL A 17 13.04 -14.23 -8.38
C VAL A 17 11.80 -15.12 -8.51
N MET A 18 11.59 -15.94 -7.48
CA MET A 18 10.46 -16.85 -7.36
C MET A 18 9.23 -16.13 -6.77
N GLU A 19 8.08 -16.76 -6.89
CA GLU A 19 6.79 -16.19 -6.49
C GLU A 19 6.71 -15.89 -4.98
N ASP A 20 7.30 -16.75 -4.16
CA ASP A 20 7.46 -16.60 -2.70
C ASP A 20 8.39 -15.44 -2.34
N VAL A 21 9.49 -15.26 -3.09
CA VAL A 21 10.41 -14.13 -2.89
C VAL A 21 9.70 -12.81 -3.21
N LEU A 22 8.98 -12.74 -4.33
CA LEU A 22 8.20 -11.56 -4.67
C LEU A 22 7.14 -11.29 -3.60
N ALA A 23 6.45 -12.31 -3.12
CA ALA A 23 5.46 -12.18 -2.05
C ALA A 23 6.06 -11.63 -0.75
N GLN A 24 7.25 -12.10 -0.37
CA GLN A 24 7.99 -11.57 0.76
C GLN A 24 8.33 -10.09 0.57
N GLN A 25 8.72 -9.68 -0.64
CA GLN A 25 8.98 -8.26 -0.94
C GLN A 25 7.70 -7.42 -0.87
N VAL A 26 6.56 -7.93 -1.35
CA VAL A 26 5.26 -7.25 -1.20
C VAL A 26 4.92 -7.05 0.26
N MET A 27 5.08 -8.09 1.09
CA MET A 27 4.82 -7.99 2.52
C MET A 27 5.75 -6.96 3.19
N GLN A 28 7.04 -6.94 2.85
CA GLN A 28 7.99 -5.97 3.41
C GLN A 28 7.61 -4.52 3.05
N GLU A 29 7.26 -4.25 1.79
CA GLU A 29 6.80 -2.92 1.37
C GLU A 29 5.46 -2.55 2.01
N PHE A 30 4.54 -3.50 2.14
CA PHE A 30 3.26 -3.29 2.82
C PHE A 30 3.47 -2.86 4.28
N MET A 31 4.31 -3.58 5.02
CA MET A 31 4.64 -3.24 6.41
C MET A 31 5.35 -1.89 6.49
N ALA A 32 6.31 -1.61 5.60
CA ALA A 32 7.00 -0.33 5.55
C ALA A 32 6.04 0.84 5.31
N MET A 33 5.04 0.66 4.42
CA MET A 33 4.01 1.66 4.15
C MET A 33 3.09 1.90 5.37
N ARG A 34 2.78 0.86 6.15
CA ARG A 34 2.03 1.01 7.42
C ARG A 34 2.81 1.72 8.51
N HIS A 35 4.13 1.59 8.50
CA HIS A 35 4.98 2.26 9.48
C HIS A 35 5.16 3.75 9.16
N ALA A 36 5.32 4.14 7.89
CA ALA A 36 5.39 5.55 7.44
C ALA A 36 6.25 6.50 8.32
N GLY A 37 7.32 5.99 8.95
CA GLY A 37 8.19 6.76 9.86
C GLY A 37 7.83 6.69 11.35
N SER A 38 6.73 6.02 11.71
CA SER A 38 6.38 5.65 13.08
C SER A 38 7.19 4.44 13.56
N SER A 39 7.59 4.45 14.83
CA SER A 39 8.19 3.29 15.52
C SER A 39 7.16 2.23 15.92
N VAL A 40 5.87 2.55 15.81
CA VAL A 40 4.75 1.66 16.10
C VAL A 40 4.06 1.31 14.79
N GLU A 41 3.85 0.02 14.57
CA GLU A 41 3.04 -0.47 13.46
C GLU A 41 1.60 0.04 13.62
N LEU A 42 1.13 0.79 12.63
CA LEU A 42 -0.27 1.22 12.57
C LEU A 42 -1.11 0.10 11.95
N LEU A 43 -2.27 -0.18 12.56
CA LEU A 43 -3.29 -1.09 12.02
C LEU A 43 -4.06 -0.48 10.83
N CYS A 44 -3.44 0.42 10.05
CA CYS A 44 -4.07 1.08 8.92
C CYS A 44 -4.05 0.23 7.64
N SER A 45 -4.95 0.54 6.72
CA SER A 45 -4.94 -0.03 5.39
C SER A 45 -3.90 0.66 4.51
N VAL A 46 -3.47 -0.02 3.45
CA VAL A 46 -2.57 0.53 2.43
C VAL A 46 -3.27 0.53 1.08
N SER A 47 -3.01 1.56 0.28
CA SER A 47 -3.44 1.60 -1.12
C SER A 47 -2.85 0.44 -1.93
N SER A 48 -3.73 -0.39 -2.51
CA SER A 48 -3.33 -1.49 -3.39
C SER A 48 -2.55 -0.98 -4.59
N ALA A 49 -2.99 0.13 -5.18
CA ALA A 49 -2.38 0.69 -6.38
C ALA A 49 -0.97 1.20 -6.08
N ARG A 50 -0.78 1.90 -4.95
CA ARG A 50 0.54 2.40 -4.55
C ARG A 50 1.50 1.26 -4.20
N LEU A 51 1.00 0.21 -3.53
CA LEU A 51 1.81 -0.98 -3.23
C LEU A 51 2.24 -1.69 -4.52
N GLN A 52 1.30 -1.91 -5.44
CA GLN A 52 1.57 -2.49 -6.75
C GLN A 52 2.60 -1.67 -7.53
N GLN A 53 2.44 -0.35 -7.56
CA GLN A 53 3.37 0.56 -8.23
C GLN A 53 4.78 0.44 -7.67
N LYS A 54 4.95 0.46 -6.35
CA LYS A 54 6.25 0.31 -5.71
C LYS A 54 6.94 -1.00 -6.09
N ILE A 55 6.18 -2.10 -6.10
CA ILE A 55 6.73 -3.41 -6.46
C ILE A 55 7.10 -3.47 -7.94
N ALA A 56 6.28 -2.91 -8.82
CA ALA A 56 6.57 -2.83 -10.24
C ALA A 56 7.80 -1.95 -10.55
N GLU A 57 7.99 -0.86 -9.81
CA GLU A 57 9.17 0.02 -9.96
C GLU A 57 10.46 -0.63 -9.41
N ARG A 58 10.35 -1.34 -8.28
CA ARG A 58 11.50 -1.93 -7.58
C ARG A 58 11.93 -3.29 -8.13
N TYR A 59 10.99 -4.05 -8.70
CA TYR A 59 11.23 -5.38 -9.28
C TYR A 59 10.57 -5.54 -10.66
N PRO A 60 10.89 -4.70 -11.67
CA PRO A 60 10.14 -4.71 -12.93
C PRO A 60 10.16 -6.05 -13.67
N PRO A 61 11.31 -6.75 -13.84
CA PRO A 61 11.33 -8.04 -14.52
C PRO A 61 10.56 -9.14 -13.77
N ALA A 62 10.77 -9.28 -12.45
CA ALA A 62 10.06 -10.26 -11.62
C ALA A 62 8.55 -9.99 -11.61
N TYR A 63 8.14 -8.72 -11.45
CA TYR A 63 6.75 -8.31 -11.51
C TYR A 63 6.12 -8.67 -12.85
N ASN A 64 6.72 -8.28 -13.98
CA ASN A 64 6.15 -8.57 -15.30
C ASN A 64 6.02 -10.09 -15.53
N ARG A 65 7.09 -10.84 -15.25
CA ARG A 65 7.10 -12.28 -15.45
C ARG A 65 6.07 -13.01 -14.60
N LEU A 66 5.97 -12.68 -13.32
CA LEU A 66 5.12 -13.42 -12.37
C LEU A 66 3.67 -12.96 -12.42
N LEU A 67 3.43 -11.65 -12.46
CA LEU A 67 2.09 -11.08 -12.40
C LEU A 67 1.46 -10.92 -13.78
N LEU A 68 2.19 -10.48 -14.80
CA LEU A 68 1.61 -10.22 -16.13
C LEU A 68 1.61 -11.48 -17.01
N GLU A 69 2.69 -12.26 -17.02
CA GLU A 69 2.89 -13.33 -18.02
C GLU A 69 2.43 -14.73 -17.58
N ARG A 70 2.09 -14.93 -16.30
CA ARG A 70 1.83 -16.25 -15.70
C ARG A 70 0.41 -16.40 -15.11
N ARG A 71 0.29 -17.12 -13.99
CA ARG A 71 -0.95 -17.55 -13.32
C ARG A 71 -1.92 -16.40 -13.06
N TRP A 72 -1.40 -15.22 -12.74
CA TRP A 72 -2.20 -14.08 -12.29
C TRP A 72 -2.78 -13.24 -13.43
N ARG A 73 -2.22 -13.31 -14.65
CA ARG A 73 -2.72 -12.60 -15.86
C ARG A 73 -3.04 -11.12 -15.62
N GLY A 74 -2.17 -10.42 -14.89
CA GLY A 74 -2.32 -9.02 -14.50
C GLY A 74 -3.21 -8.76 -13.28
N LYS A 75 -3.78 -9.80 -12.66
CA LYS A 75 -4.63 -9.66 -11.47
C LYS A 75 -3.78 -9.58 -10.20
N TRP A 76 -3.25 -8.40 -9.94
CA TRP A 76 -2.50 -8.07 -8.72
C TRP A 76 -3.21 -8.49 -7.43
N HIS A 77 -4.49 -8.14 -7.29
CA HIS A 77 -5.26 -8.43 -6.07
C HIS A 77 -5.36 -9.94 -5.78
N CYS A 78 -5.49 -10.79 -6.80
CA CYS A 78 -5.51 -12.24 -6.60
C CYS A 78 -4.19 -12.76 -6.04
N PHE A 79 -3.05 -12.28 -6.56
CA PHE A 79 -1.73 -12.64 -6.02
C PHE A 79 -1.55 -12.16 -4.58
N ALA A 80 -1.95 -10.91 -4.33
CA ALA A 80 -1.92 -10.28 -3.01
C ALA A 80 -2.72 -11.09 -1.98
N GLU A 81 -3.92 -11.55 -2.34
CA GLU A 81 -4.79 -12.33 -1.46
C GLU A 81 -4.37 -13.78 -1.30
N GLU A 82 -4.05 -14.47 -2.41
CA GLU A 82 -3.80 -15.92 -2.38
C GLU A 82 -2.38 -16.29 -1.92
N ILE A 83 -1.38 -15.44 -2.21
CA ILE A 83 0.03 -15.77 -1.95
C ILE A 83 0.62 -14.89 -0.85
N VAL A 84 0.36 -13.59 -0.88
CA VAL A 84 0.96 -12.66 0.09
C VAL A 84 0.23 -12.69 1.43
N GLY A 85 -1.06 -13.03 1.43
CA GLY A 85 -1.89 -13.03 2.64
C GLY A 85 -2.36 -11.64 3.05
N ILE A 86 -2.51 -10.73 2.09
CA ILE A 86 -3.15 -9.42 2.30
C ILE A 86 -4.53 -9.41 1.65
N ARG A 87 -5.54 -8.96 2.38
CA ARG A 87 -6.91 -8.84 1.90
C ARG A 87 -7.12 -7.47 1.27
N CYS A 88 -7.67 -7.39 0.06
CA CYS A 88 -8.02 -6.13 -0.55
C CYS A 88 -9.55 -5.89 -0.56
N PHE A 89 -9.96 -4.63 -0.40
CA PHE A 89 -11.35 -4.24 -0.22
C PHE A 89 -11.60 -2.79 -0.66
N LEU A 90 -12.87 -2.47 -0.91
CA LEU A 90 -13.35 -1.11 -1.11
C LEU A 90 -14.18 -0.71 0.10
N ASP A 91 -13.99 0.51 0.61
CA ASP A 91 -14.88 1.08 1.60
C ASP A 91 -16.25 1.39 0.97
N THR A 92 -17.31 1.04 1.67
CA THR A 92 -18.69 1.36 1.27
C THR A 92 -19.13 2.69 1.87
N LEU A 93 -20.24 3.26 1.35
CA LEU A 93 -20.82 4.49 1.92
C LEU A 93 -21.15 4.34 3.41
N ARG A 94 -21.54 3.12 3.82
CA ARG A 94 -21.82 2.81 5.22
C ARG A 94 -20.56 2.85 6.09
N ASP A 95 -19.43 2.46 5.50
CA ASP A 95 -18.13 2.44 6.16
C ASP A 95 -17.64 3.88 6.40
N CYS A 96 -17.78 4.76 5.40
CA CYS A 96 -17.51 6.19 5.54
C CYS A 96 -18.39 6.88 6.59
N ALA A 97 -19.68 6.52 6.66
CA ALA A 97 -20.58 7.04 7.70
C ALA A 97 -20.14 6.62 9.12
N GLY A 98 -19.48 5.46 9.23
CA GLY A 98 -19.00 4.91 10.51
C GLY A 98 -17.63 5.40 10.96
N ALA A 99 -16.87 6.09 10.10
CA ALA A 99 -15.55 6.60 10.41
C ALA A 99 -15.39 8.02 9.87
N LYS A 100 -15.57 9.00 10.77
CA LYS A 100 -15.33 10.41 10.46
C LYS A 100 -13.90 10.57 9.92
N ASP A 101 -13.74 11.40 8.91
CA ASP A 101 -12.44 11.76 8.30
C ASP A 101 -11.75 10.67 7.46
N LEU A 102 -12.39 9.50 7.30
CA LEU A 102 -11.90 8.44 6.42
C LEU A 102 -11.65 8.93 4.99
N GLU A 103 -12.58 9.71 4.44
CA GLU A 103 -12.52 10.22 3.05
C GLU A 103 -11.36 11.20 2.80
N ILE A 104 -10.73 11.72 3.85
CA ILE A 104 -9.56 12.59 3.75
C ILE A 104 -8.31 11.77 3.47
N HIS A 105 -8.24 10.56 4.04
CA HIS A 105 -7.12 9.65 3.90
C HIS A 105 -7.32 8.65 2.75
N VAL A 106 -8.56 8.23 2.50
CA VAL A 106 -8.90 7.15 1.59
C VAL A 106 -9.94 7.64 0.59
N ALA A 107 -9.62 7.56 -0.71
CA ALA A 107 -10.62 7.86 -1.74
C ALA A 107 -11.62 6.72 -1.87
N PHE A 108 -12.90 7.04 -2.08
CA PHE A 108 -14.00 6.07 -2.13
C PHE A 108 -13.83 4.96 -3.19
N SER A 109 -13.16 5.26 -4.30
CA SER A 109 -12.89 4.30 -5.37
C SER A 109 -11.55 3.58 -5.23
N GLU A 110 -10.78 3.88 -4.17
CA GLU A 110 -9.45 3.32 -3.97
C GLU A 110 -9.54 1.94 -3.34
N LEU A 111 -8.98 0.94 -4.02
CA LEU A 111 -8.81 -0.40 -3.46
C LEU A 111 -7.75 -0.35 -2.34
N ARG A 112 -8.17 -0.64 -1.12
CA ARG A 112 -7.33 -0.69 0.06
C ARG A 112 -7.01 -2.14 0.41
N CYS A 113 -5.90 -2.37 1.09
CA CYS A 113 -5.53 -3.70 1.56
C CYS A 113 -5.11 -3.68 3.04
N CYS A 114 -5.41 -4.75 3.75
CA CYS A 114 -5.00 -5.02 5.14
C CYS A 114 -4.46 -6.46 5.27
N LEU A 115 -3.90 -6.85 6.41
CA LEU A 115 -3.49 -8.24 6.62
C LEU A 115 -4.72 -9.15 6.72
N GLN A 116 -4.61 -10.36 6.16
CA GLN A 116 -5.66 -11.35 6.32
C GLN A 116 -5.83 -11.71 7.80
N GLY A 117 -7.08 -11.65 8.29
CA GLY A 117 -7.40 -11.90 9.70
C GLY A 117 -7.51 -10.63 10.56
N GLU A 118 -7.10 -9.46 10.06
CA GLU A 118 -7.34 -8.21 10.77
C GLU A 118 -8.84 -7.88 10.86
N ASN A 119 -9.24 -7.28 12.00
CA ASN A 119 -10.59 -6.79 12.17
C ASN A 119 -10.77 -5.54 11.30
N HIS A 120 -11.58 -5.67 10.24
CA HIS A 120 -11.86 -4.60 9.29
C HIS A 120 -12.40 -3.32 9.96
N CYS A 121 -13.19 -3.44 11.03
CA CYS A 121 -13.68 -2.26 11.75
C CYS A 121 -12.54 -1.51 12.46
N ALA A 122 -11.57 -2.22 13.02
CA ALA A 122 -10.41 -1.61 13.68
C ALA A 122 -9.47 -0.94 12.66
N VAL A 123 -9.26 -1.58 11.51
CA VAL A 123 -8.48 -1.00 10.41
C VAL A 123 -9.08 0.33 9.96
N ARG A 124 -10.38 0.33 9.70
CA ARG A 124 -11.11 1.53 9.28
C ARG A 124 -11.09 2.66 10.30
N LEU A 125 -11.23 2.35 11.60
CA LEU A 125 -11.12 3.37 12.65
C LEU A 125 -9.72 3.99 12.69
N THR A 126 -8.69 3.18 12.43
CA THR A 126 -7.31 3.66 12.34
C THR A 126 -7.14 4.55 11.10
N ASP A 127 -7.67 4.16 9.95
CA ASP A 127 -7.65 4.97 8.72
C ASP A 127 -8.36 6.31 8.89
N GLY A 128 -9.52 6.32 9.57
CA GLY A 128 -10.22 7.56 9.94
C GLY A 128 -9.40 8.44 10.88
N SER A 129 -8.69 7.84 11.85
CA SER A 129 -7.79 8.57 12.75
C SER A 129 -6.60 9.18 12.00
N VAL A 130 -6.03 8.46 11.03
CA VAL A 130 -5.00 8.99 10.12
C VAL A 130 -5.57 10.15 9.30
N GLY A 131 -6.81 10.04 8.81
CA GLY A 131 -7.50 11.12 8.11
C GLY A 131 -7.70 12.37 8.98
N ALA A 132 -8.09 12.19 10.23
CA ALA A 132 -8.21 13.29 11.19
C ALA A 132 -6.87 13.98 11.44
N LEU A 133 -5.79 13.21 11.64
CA LEU A 133 -4.44 13.75 11.78
C LEU A 133 -4.01 14.52 10.53
N LEU A 134 -4.21 13.96 9.34
CA LEU A 134 -3.91 14.65 8.08
C LEU A 134 -4.68 15.96 7.96
N ARG A 135 -5.97 15.96 8.32
CA ARG A 135 -6.77 17.19 8.33
C ARG A 135 -6.20 18.22 9.30
N GLU A 136 -5.86 17.84 10.51
CA GLU A 136 -5.27 18.76 11.50
C GLU A 136 -3.96 19.36 10.99
N HIS A 137 -3.08 18.55 10.40
CA HIS A 137 -1.79 19.01 9.87
C HIS A 137 -1.96 19.90 8.62
N LEU A 138 -2.92 19.58 7.75
CA LEU A 138 -3.19 20.37 6.53
C LEU A 138 -3.95 21.67 6.83
N LEU A 139 -4.69 21.74 7.93
CA LEU A 139 -5.43 22.93 8.36
C LEU A 139 -4.68 23.77 9.40
N GLN A 140 -3.45 23.40 9.79
CA GLN A 140 -2.60 24.31 10.57
C GLN A 140 -2.33 25.56 9.73
N LYS A 141 -2.84 26.68 10.24
CA LYS A 141 -2.88 28.01 9.63
C LYS A 141 -1.52 28.57 9.19
N ASP A 142 -0.42 27.94 9.60
CA ASP A 142 0.95 28.41 9.37
C ASP A 142 1.74 27.56 8.35
N ALA A 143 1.16 26.52 7.75
CA ALA A 143 1.86 25.65 6.79
C ALA A 143 2.05 26.25 5.38
N LEU A 144 1.46 27.43 5.11
CA LEU A 144 1.53 28.16 3.83
C LEU A 144 2.25 29.52 3.95
N HIS A 145 2.99 29.76 5.04
CA HIS A 145 3.77 30.98 5.24
C HIS A 145 5.28 30.73 5.15
#